data_AF-A0A158ET09-F1
#
_entry.id   AF-A0A158ET09-F1
#
_cell.length_a   1.000
_cell.length_b   1.000
_cell.length_c   1.000
_cell.angle_alpha   90.00
_cell.angle_beta   90.00
_cell.angle_gamma   90.00
#
_symmetry.space_group_name_H-M   'P 1'
#
loop_
_entity.id
_entity.type
_entity.pdbx_description
1 polymer ?
#
loop_
_entity_poly.entity_id
_entity_poly.type
_entity_poly.pdbx_seq_one_letter_code
_entity_poly.pdbx_strand_id
1 'polypeptide(L)' 'MPTPLDPIVSEFATVEEAEAYDRWFRAKIQAARDNPGPLIPHDEAMARIRNKLHARIKEKEKLRK' A
#
# COMPACT_ATOMS: atom_id res chain seq x y z
N MET A 1 -19.62 11.91 17.93
CA MET A 1 -19.59 10.44 17.81
C MET A 1 -19.42 10.14 16.33
N PRO A 2 -18.57 9.18 15.95
CA PRO A 2 -18.35 8.88 14.54
C PRO A 2 -19.61 8.27 13.92
N THR A 3 -19.84 8.54 12.66
CA THR A 3 -21.04 8.12 11.94
C THR A 3 -20.83 6.71 11.42
N PRO A 4 -21.54 5.69 11.94
CA PRO A 4 -21.32 4.31 11.53
C PRO A 4 -21.76 4.07 10.10
N LEU A 5 -21.00 3.24 9.39
CA LEU A 5 -21.28 2.80 8.03
C LEU A 5 -21.70 1.33 8.00
N ASP A 6 -22.57 0.98 7.05
CA ASP A 6 -22.95 -0.40 6.80
C ASP A 6 -21.77 -1.16 6.16
N PRO A 7 -21.36 -2.32 6.69
CA PRO A 7 -20.27 -3.14 6.13
C PRO A 7 -20.49 -3.60 4.68
N ILE A 8 -21.73 -3.67 4.20
CA ILE A 8 -22.04 -3.99 2.80
C ILE A 8 -21.71 -2.82 1.89
N VAL A 9 -21.84 -1.58 2.39
CA VAL A 9 -21.63 -0.35 1.62
C VAL A 9 -20.17 0.11 1.69
N SER A 10 -19.49 -0.12 2.82
CA SER A 10 -18.15 0.38 3.08
C SER A 10 -17.29 -0.63 3.84
N GLU A 11 -16.00 -0.70 3.48
CA GLU A 11 -14.99 -1.44 4.25
C GLU A 11 -14.59 -0.75 5.56
N PHE A 12 -14.88 0.55 5.69
CA PHE A 12 -14.64 1.33 6.92
C PHE A 12 -15.85 1.28 7.83
N ALA A 13 -15.61 1.22 9.14
CA ALA A 13 -16.67 1.18 10.14
C ALA A 13 -17.38 2.53 10.30
N THR A 14 -16.71 3.63 9.96
CA THR A 14 -17.23 4.99 10.15
C THR A 14 -16.92 5.91 8.98
N VAL A 15 -17.75 6.94 8.79
CA VAL A 15 -17.54 7.99 7.78
C VAL A 15 -16.21 8.68 8.00
N GLU A 16 -15.86 8.98 9.25
CA GLU A 16 -14.66 9.72 9.60
C GLU A 16 -13.38 8.92 9.26
N GLU A 17 -13.40 7.59 9.42
CA GLU A 17 -12.31 6.71 8.98
C GLU A 17 -12.19 6.67 7.46
N ALA A 18 -13.32 6.55 6.75
CA ALA A 18 -13.34 6.54 5.29
C ALA A 18 -12.78 7.85 4.71
N GLU A 19 -13.18 8.99 5.27
CA GLU A 19 -12.67 10.30 4.86
C GLU A 19 -11.19 10.48 5.21
N ALA A 20 -10.74 9.98 6.37
CA ALA A 20 -9.33 10.02 6.73
C ALA A 20 -8.48 9.20 5.75
N TYR A 21 -8.97 8.02 5.35
CA TYR A 21 -8.33 7.21 4.33
C TYR A 21 -8.32 7.90 2.96
N ASP A 22 -9.45 8.46 2.51
CA ASP A 22 -9.53 9.16 1.22
C ASP A 22 -8.55 10.34 1.15
N ARG A 23 -8.46 11.16 2.20
CA ARG A 23 -7.48 12.26 2.29
C ARG A 23 -6.05 11.76 2.18
N TRP A 24 -5.68 10.73 2.93
CA TRP A 24 -4.35 10.12 2.86
C TRP A 24 -4.07 9.51 1.49
N PHE A 25 -5.04 8.81 0.91
CA PHE A 25 -4.91 8.13 -0.37
C PHE A 25 -4.69 9.13 -1.50
N ARG A 26 -5.47 10.21 -1.54
CA ARG A 26 -5.28 11.31 -2.51
C ARG A 26 -3.89 11.94 -2.38
N ALA A 27 -3.42 12.21 -1.16
CA ALA A 27 -2.08 12.74 -0.94
C ALA A 27 -0.99 11.78 -1.45
N LYS A 28 -1.16 10.47 -1.20
CA LYS A 28 -0.25 9.43 -1.69
C LYS A 28 -0.23 9.34 -3.22
N ILE A 29 -1.39 9.41 -3.87
CA ILE A 29 -1.48 9.42 -5.33
C ILE A 29 -0.84 10.68 -5.91
N GLN A 30 -1.08 11.84 -5.30
CA GLN A 30 -0.48 13.10 -5.74
C GLN A 30 1.05 13.02 -5.67
N ALA A 31 1.61 12.56 -4.54
CA ALA A 31 3.04 12.35 -4.40
C ALA A 31 3.61 11.35 -5.43
N ALA A 32 2.86 10.31 -5.80
CA ALA A 32 3.27 9.36 -6.83
C ALA A 32 3.22 9.96 -8.25
N ARG A 33 2.25 10.86 -8.52
CA ARG A 33 2.13 11.59 -9.80
C ARG A 33 3.20 12.65 -9.96
N ASP A 34 3.55 13.33 -8.88
CA ASP A 34 4.57 14.38 -8.87
C ASP A 34 6.00 13.82 -8.85
N ASN A 35 6.15 12.50 -8.67
CA ASN A 35 7.45 11.84 -8.72
C ASN A 35 8.04 11.93 -10.14
N PRO A 36 9.20 12.61 -10.34
CA PRO A 36 9.80 12.79 -11.66
C PRO A 36 10.48 11.52 -12.21
N GLY A 37 10.50 10.43 -11.44
CA GLY A 37 11.13 9.18 -11.83
C GLY A 37 10.51 8.55 -13.09
N PRO A 38 11.30 7.80 -13.88
CA PRO A 38 10.77 7.12 -15.05
C PRO A 38 9.78 6.02 -14.67
N LEU A 39 8.79 5.80 -15.54
CA LEU A 39 7.96 4.61 -15.49
C LEU A 39 8.82 3.37 -15.74
N ILE A 40 8.56 2.30 -15.01
CA ILE A 40 9.25 1.02 -15.17
C ILE A 40 8.34 0.00 -15.85
N PRO A 41 8.86 -0.88 -16.73
CA PRO A 41 8.10 -1.99 -17.28
C PRO A 41 7.60 -2.95 -16.20
N HIS A 42 6.51 -3.67 -16.50
CA HIS A 42 5.91 -4.66 -15.59
C HIS A 42 6.94 -5.69 -15.08
N ASP A 43 7.74 -6.25 -16.00
CA ASP A 43 8.72 -7.28 -15.65
C ASP A 43 9.78 -6.78 -14.67
N GLU A 44 10.20 -5.53 -14.84
CA GLU A 44 11.15 -4.89 -13.94
C GLU A 44 10.53 -4.66 -12.56
N ALA A 45 9.28 -4.19 -12.49
CA ALA A 45 8.56 -4.03 -11.23
C ALA A 45 8.45 -5.36 -10.46
N MET A 46 8.10 -6.45 -11.17
CA MET A 46 8.00 -7.78 -10.58
C MET A 46 9.36 -8.35 -10.16
N ALA A 47 10.42 -8.09 -10.92
CA ALA A 47 11.79 -8.47 -10.52
C ALA A 47 12.20 -7.77 -9.21
N ARG A 48 11.94 -6.47 -9.07
CA ARG A 48 12.21 -5.71 -7.84
C ARG A 48 11.47 -6.28 -6.63
N ILE A 49 10.19 -6.67 -6.77
CA ILE A 49 9.40 -7.28 -5.69
C ILE A 49 9.95 -8.67 -5.32
N ARG A 50 10.19 -9.54 -6.30
CA ARG A 50 10.73 -10.90 -6.07
C ARG A 50 12.07 -10.86 -5.34
N ASN A 51 12.96 -9.95 -5.72
CA ASN A 51 14.26 -9.78 -5.08
C ASN A 51 14.12 -9.38 -3.60
N LYS A 52 13.23 -8.43 -3.28
CA LYS A 52 12.96 -8.03 -1.90
C LYS A 52 12.37 -9.17 -1.07
N LEU A 53 11.46 -9.95 -1.66
CA LEU A 53 10.86 -11.11 -0.98
C LEU A 53 11.91 -12.19 -0.69
N HIS A 54 12.72 -12.55 -1.68
CA HIS A 54 13.79 -13.54 -1.50
C HIS A 54 14.81 -13.11 -0.42
N ALA A 55 15.16 -11.83 -0.37
CA ALA A 55 16.04 -11.31 0.68
C ALA A 55 15.44 -11.51 2.08
N ARG A 56 14.15 -11.18 2.26
CA ARG A 56 13.44 -11.38 3.53
C ARG A 56 13.31 -12.85 3.93
N ILE A 57 13.07 -13.74 2.96
CA ILE A 57 12.99 -15.19 3.24
C ILE A 57 14.36 -15.70 3.73
N LYS A 58 15.44 -15.37 3.03
CA LYS A 58 16.80 -15.77 3.43
C LYS A 58 17.18 -15.22 4.80
N GLU A 59 16.80 -13.99 5.13
CA GLU A 59 17.02 -13.41 6.45
C GLU A 59 16.29 -14.19 7.55
N LYS A 60 15.00 -14.51 7.34
CA LYS A 60 14.24 -15.34 8.28
C LYS A 60 14.81 -16.74 8.43
N GLU A 61 15.27 -17.36 7.36
CA GLU A 61 15.90 -18.69 7.41
C GLU A 61 17.21 -18.69 8.17
N LYS A 62 18.02 -17.63 8.03
CA LYS A 62 19.24 -17.44 8.83
C LYS A 62 18.93 -17.26 10.30
N LEU A 63 17.88 -16.50 10.63
CA LEU A 63 17.47 -16.27 12.02
C LEU A 63 16.89 -17.52 12.71
N ARG A 64 16.43 -18.50 11.92
CA ARG A 64 15.88 -19.77 12.40
C ARG A 64 16.94 -20.86 12.59
N LYS A 65 18.18 -20.62 12.14
CA LYS A 65 19.34 -21.51 12.34
C LYS A 65 20.18 -21.03 13.50
#